data_AF-A0A9D1IMC0-F1
#
_entry.id   AF-A0A9D1IMC0-F1
#
_cell.length_a   1.000
_cell.length_b   1.000
_cell.length_c   1.000
_cell.angle_alpha   90.00
_cell.angle_beta   90.00
_cell.angle_gamma   90.00
#
_symmetry.space_group_name_H-M   'P 1'
#
loop_
_entity.id
_entity.type
_entity.pdbx_description
1 polymer ?
#
loop_
_entity_poly.entity_id
_entity_poly.type
_entity_poly.pdbx_seq_one_letter_code
_entity_poly.pdbx_strand_id
1 'polypeptide(L)'
;MKLDTQEKIRMTEMALFLGSSLAFELFDLKDSNYEEIVNFMQVPYLLDIISSFRTQRITDEYKELKELDKKIVSNTAYIIDYIGNNNPIGIFASYIYLYRQGYLSYNKNFIYDNDMKDFAGLLSVDVYRGKGVCRSIASLLTSLYKEFGYNARTLVVNANKESIRNNLHLSNVSLQKSDKGNAFAGKIAKLTNFIPTPNHAITLVDDGKNSYKLDPTNDCMMLNGKLNKLISPCSDKGIMRNYMIMDLFYSALGFFDNDVNISKYAKQYNMPNISVDDYKELYLQALEICNQNKDAFNYFYEDNMPLYESVEEISKDQRDYLKRLFPLIPGGKKKGV
;
A
#
# COMPACT_ATOMS: atom_id res chain seq x y z
N MET A 1 -3.77 -22.15 17.56
CA MET A 1 -3.16 -21.19 18.51
C MET A 1 -3.77 -19.84 18.24
N LYS A 2 -4.24 -19.11 19.26
CA LYS A 2 -4.88 -17.79 19.06
C LYS A 2 -3.85 -16.73 18.66
N LEU A 3 -4.25 -15.78 17.82
CA LEU A 3 -3.40 -14.71 17.27
C LEU A 3 -2.62 -13.96 18.39
N ASP A 4 -3.29 -13.59 19.48
CA ASP A 4 -2.72 -12.90 20.66
C ASP A 4 -1.51 -13.63 21.29
N THR A 5 -1.57 -14.95 21.42
CA THR A 5 -0.51 -15.71 22.11
C THR A 5 0.77 -15.77 21.28
N GLN A 6 0.61 -15.92 19.97
CA GLN A 6 1.69 -15.86 18.99
C GLN A 6 2.31 -14.45 18.93
N GLU A 7 1.49 -13.42 19.12
CA GLU A 7 1.93 -12.03 19.15
C GLU A 7 2.89 -11.76 20.33
N LYS A 8 2.56 -12.13 21.56
CA LYS A 8 3.42 -11.80 22.71
C LYS A 8 4.85 -12.36 22.62
N ILE A 9 5.00 -13.57 22.09
CA ILE A 9 6.31 -14.25 21.95
C ILE A 9 7.22 -13.46 21.01
N ARG A 10 6.72 -13.14 19.81
CA ARG A 10 7.48 -12.47 18.75
C ARG A 10 7.82 -10.99 19.02
N MET A 11 7.11 -10.32 19.96
CA MET A 11 7.43 -8.93 20.35
C MET A 11 8.74 -8.88 21.13
N THR A 12 8.98 -9.91 21.93
CA THR A 12 10.18 -10.09 22.73
C THR A 12 11.40 -10.31 21.83
N GLU A 13 11.26 -11.15 20.80
CA GLU A 13 12.32 -11.43 19.81
C GLU A 13 12.76 -10.17 19.04
N MET A 14 11.81 -9.33 18.61
CA MET A 14 12.11 -8.10 17.85
C MET A 14 12.77 -7.01 18.69
N ALA A 15 12.37 -6.86 19.96
CA ALA A 15 13.00 -5.91 20.88
C ALA A 15 14.48 -6.26 21.12
N LEU A 16 14.79 -7.56 21.22
CA LEU A 16 16.17 -8.05 21.34
C LEU A 16 16.99 -7.78 20.08
N PHE A 17 16.41 -7.98 18.88
CA PHE A 17 17.07 -7.72 17.60
C PHE A 17 17.42 -6.23 17.41
N LEU A 18 16.45 -5.31 17.55
CA LEU A 18 16.69 -3.87 17.39
C LEU A 18 17.69 -3.34 18.43
N GLY A 19 17.63 -3.86 19.67
CA GLY A 19 18.59 -3.54 20.72
C GLY A 19 20.03 -3.93 20.33
N SER A 20 20.20 -5.10 19.71
CA SER A 20 21.52 -5.59 19.27
C SER A 20 22.13 -4.75 18.13
N SER A 21 21.31 -4.31 17.16
CA SER A 21 21.76 -3.47 16.04
C SER A 21 22.11 -2.04 16.47
N LEU A 22 21.34 -1.46 17.41
CA LEU A 22 21.62 -0.13 17.98
C LEU A 22 22.86 -0.12 18.87
N ALA A 23 23.08 -1.17 19.67
CA ALA A 23 24.30 -1.32 20.44
C ALA A 23 25.53 -1.33 19.51
N PHE A 24 25.45 -2.01 18.37
CA PHE A 24 26.55 -2.10 17.42
C PHE A 24 26.96 -0.76 16.81
N GLU A 25 26.01 0.07 16.35
CA GLU A 25 26.32 1.42 15.84
C GLU A 25 26.93 2.33 16.92
N LEU A 26 26.51 2.17 18.18
CA LEU A 26 27.02 2.96 19.29
C LEU A 26 28.43 2.56 19.75
N PHE A 27 28.88 1.34 19.42
CA PHE A 27 30.16 0.79 19.89
C PHE A 27 31.24 0.58 18.79
N ASP A 28 30.97 0.98 17.53
CA ASP A 28 31.91 1.05 16.38
C ASP A 28 32.80 -0.21 16.15
N LEU A 29 32.19 -1.40 16.20
CA LEU A 29 32.87 -2.69 16.07
C LEU A 29 33.06 -3.10 14.59
N LYS A 30 34.00 -2.48 13.86
CA LYS A 30 34.25 -2.72 12.42
C LYS A 30 35.30 -3.82 12.11
N ASP A 31 35.00 -5.11 12.29
CA ASP A 31 35.91 -6.21 11.88
C ASP A 31 35.27 -7.20 10.88
N SER A 32 36.06 -7.81 9.99
CA SER A 32 35.58 -8.56 8.80
C SER A 32 34.84 -9.88 9.09
N ASN A 33 35.08 -10.53 10.23
CA ASN A 33 34.29 -11.69 10.68
C ASN A 33 32.84 -11.35 11.04
N TYR A 34 32.49 -10.06 11.07
CA TYR A 34 31.21 -9.58 11.53
C TYR A 34 30.15 -9.47 10.42
N GLU A 35 30.56 -9.25 9.17
CA GLU A 35 29.64 -9.28 8.02
C GLU A 35 28.99 -10.67 7.91
N GLU A 36 29.75 -11.73 8.21
CA GLU A 36 29.24 -13.10 8.35
C GLU A 36 28.29 -13.25 9.53
N ILE A 37 28.56 -12.66 10.70
CA ILE A 37 27.66 -12.73 11.88
C ILE A 37 26.35 -11.98 11.65
N VAL A 38 26.41 -10.78 11.04
CA VAL A 38 25.22 -10.00 10.66
C VAL A 38 24.40 -10.76 9.62
N ASN A 39 25.04 -11.32 8.58
CA ASN A 39 24.35 -12.15 7.60
C ASN A 39 23.76 -13.42 8.26
N PHE A 40 24.47 -14.03 9.21
CA PHE A 40 24.03 -15.20 9.96
C PHE A 40 22.88 -14.89 10.94
N MET A 41 22.71 -13.65 11.39
CA MET A 41 21.56 -13.22 12.20
C MET A 41 20.40 -12.67 11.35
N GLN A 42 20.68 -12.06 10.20
CA GLN A 42 19.66 -11.57 9.26
C GLN A 42 18.89 -12.71 8.58
N VAL A 43 19.54 -13.83 8.28
CA VAL A 43 18.89 -14.99 7.64
C VAL A 43 17.84 -15.64 8.56
N PRO A 44 18.14 -15.99 9.83
CA PRO A 44 17.14 -16.47 10.78
C PRO A 44 16.01 -15.47 11.02
N TYR A 45 16.31 -14.17 11.06
CA TYR A 45 15.30 -13.13 11.20
C TYR A 45 14.37 -13.03 9.99
N LEU A 46 14.91 -13.08 8.78
CA LEU A 46 14.14 -13.13 7.55
C LEU A 46 13.27 -14.40 7.49
N LEU A 47 13.86 -15.55 7.85
CA LEU A 47 13.16 -16.82 7.95
C LEU A 47 12.07 -16.78 9.02
N ASP A 48 12.30 -16.10 10.14
CA ASP A 48 11.31 -15.93 11.19
C ASP A 48 10.18 -15.01 10.74
N ILE A 49 10.43 -13.87 10.08
CA ILE A 49 9.37 -13.04 9.49
C ILE A 49 8.55 -13.84 8.46
N ILE A 50 9.21 -14.58 7.57
CA ILE A 50 8.53 -15.42 6.57
C ILE A 50 7.71 -16.52 7.26
N SER A 51 8.26 -17.17 8.29
CA SER A 51 7.57 -18.13 9.14
C SER A 51 6.37 -17.47 9.83
N SER A 52 6.54 -16.22 10.25
CA SER A 52 5.57 -15.43 10.98
C SER A 52 4.30 -15.20 10.16
N PHE A 53 4.49 -14.88 8.88
CA PHE A 53 3.44 -14.66 7.91
C PHE A 53 2.82 -15.96 7.43
N ARG A 54 3.62 -17.01 7.24
CA ARG A 54 3.08 -18.36 6.98
C ARG A 54 2.19 -18.84 8.12
N THR A 55 2.56 -18.54 9.36
CA THR A 55 1.78 -18.93 10.55
C THR A 55 0.50 -18.09 10.67
N GLN A 56 0.53 -16.80 10.32
CA GLN A 56 -0.70 -16.01 10.27
C GLN A 56 -1.68 -16.57 9.22
N ARG A 57 -1.18 -17.00 8.07
CA ARG A 57 -1.98 -17.54 6.96
C ARG A 57 -2.73 -18.83 7.27
N ILE A 58 -2.33 -19.57 8.31
CA ILE A 58 -2.98 -20.83 8.69
C ILE A 58 -4.08 -20.65 9.74
N THR A 59 -4.20 -19.47 10.37
CA THR A 59 -5.24 -19.22 11.37
C THR A 59 -6.61 -19.11 10.71
N ASP A 60 -7.67 -19.41 11.47
CA ASP A 60 -9.02 -19.39 10.94
C ASP A 60 -9.49 -17.94 10.71
N GLU A 61 -9.09 -17.01 11.58
CA GLU A 61 -9.33 -15.58 11.42
C GLU A 61 -8.74 -15.05 10.09
N TYR A 62 -7.53 -15.49 9.73
CA TYR A 62 -6.93 -15.10 8.45
C TYR A 62 -7.70 -15.67 7.26
N LYS A 63 -8.12 -16.94 7.33
CA LYS A 63 -8.89 -17.57 6.24
C LYS A 63 -10.22 -16.86 6.06
N GLU A 64 -10.90 -16.52 7.15
CA GLU A 64 -12.15 -15.77 7.13
C GLU A 64 -11.97 -14.38 6.54
N LEU A 65 -10.97 -13.62 7.00
CA LEU A 65 -10.62 -12.31 6.43
C LEU A 65 -10.28 -12.39 4.94
N LYS A 66 -9.62 -13.47 4.50
CA LYS A 66 -9.30 -13.68 3.08
C LYS A 66 -10.56 -13.88 2.23
N GLU A 67 -11.54 -14.64 2.73
CA GLU A 67 -12.80 -14.81 2.01
C GLU A 67 -13.65 -13.52 2.01
N LEU A 68 -13.65 -12.78 3.11
CA LEU A 68 -14.26 -11.45 3.18
C LEU A 68 -13.60 -10.47 2.21
N ASP A 69 -12.27 -10.43 2.15
CA ASP A 69 -11.51 -9.58 1.22
C ASP A 69 -11.86 -9.89 -0.24
N LYS A 70 -11.87 -11.17 -0.64
CA LYS A 70 -12.29 -11.58 -1.98
C LYS A 70 -13.71 -11.11 -2.31
N LYS A 71 -14.64 -11.28 -1.38
CA LYS A 71 -16.05 -10.88 -1.60
C LYS A 71 -16.17 -9.38 -1.76
N ILE A 72 -15.51 -8.59 -0.91
CA ILE A 72 -15.51 -7.13 -1.00
C ILE A 72 -14.85 -6.66 -2.31
N VAL A 73 -13.71 -7.24 -2.70
CA VAL A 73 -13.02 -6.94 -3.97
C VAL A 73 -13.95 -7.22 -5.15
N SER A 74 -14.59 -8.39 -5.19
CA SER A 74 -15.49 -8.79 -6.27
C SER A 74 -16.72 -7.89 -6.36
N ASN A 75 -17.35 -7.59 -5.21
CA ASN A 75 -18.48 -6.65 -5.14
C ASN A 75 -18.07 -5.24 -5.60
N THR A 76 -16.86 -4.79 -5.24
CA THR A 76 -16.35 -3.48 -5.64
C THR A 76 -16.05 -3.43 -7.13
N ALA A 77 -15.46 -4.49 -7.69
CA ALA A 77 -15.25 -4.60 -9.13
C ALA A 77 -16.59 -4.62 -9.88
N TYR A 78 -17.57 -5.38 -9.38
CA TYR A 78 -18.92 -5.43 -9.95
C TYR A 78 -19.58 -4.05 -10.00
N ILE A 79 -19.56 -3.26 -8.92
CA ILE A 79 -20.21 -1.94 -8.95
C ILE A 79 -19.49 -0.96 -9.89
N ILE A 80 -18.16 -1.05 -10.02
CA ILE A 80 -17.39 -0.24 -10.97
C ILE A 80 -17.70 -0.65 -12.43
N ASP A 81 -17.85 -1.95 -12.69
CA ASP A 81 -18.24 -2.46 -14.01
C ASP A 81 -19.69 -2.09 -14.36
N TYR A 82 -20.59 -2.21 -13.39
CA TYR A 82 -22.02 -1.89 -13.52
C TYR A 82 -22.25 -0.44 -13.97
N ILE A 83 -21.48 0.52 -13.44
CA ILE A 83 -21.57 1.93 -13.86
C ILE A 83 -20.80 2.23 -15.17
N GLY A 84 -20.13 1.24 -15.76
CA GLY A 84 -19.40 1.37 -17.03
C GLY A 84 -17.97 1.93 -16.92
N ASN A 85 -17.37 1.94 -15.73
CA ASN A 85 -16.02 2.48 -15.50
C ASN A 85 -14.92 1.40 -15.49
N ASN A 86 -15.04 0.36 -16.32
CA ASN A 86 -14.19 -0.83 -16.29
C ASN A 86 -12.84 -0.71 -17.04
N ASN A 87 -12.53 0.45 -17.64
CA ASN A 87 -11.20 0.71 -18.22
C ASN A 87 -10.19 1.12 -17.13
N PRO A 88 -8.86 1.05 -17.38
CA PRO A 88 -7.87 1.26 -16.32
C PRO A 88 -7.98 2.59 -15.56
N ILE A 89 -8.27 3.69 -16.27
CA ILE A 89 -8.43 5.03 -15.65
C ILE A 89 -9.79 5.17 -14.97
N GLY A 90 -10.84 4.58 -15.56
CA GLY A 90 -12.18 4.50 -14.96
C GLY A 90 -12.17 3.79 -13.60
N ILE A 91 -11.48 2.65 -13.53
CA ILE A 91 -11.30 1.88 -12.28
C ILE A 91 -10.56 2.73 -11.25
N PHE A 92 -9.49 3.42 -11.67
CA PHE A 92 -8.70 4.27 -10.77
C PHE A 92 -9.52 5.41 -10.16
N ALA A 93 -10.23 6.16 -11.00
CA ALA A 93 -11.06 7.28 -10.57
C ALA A 93 -12.21 6.82 -9.67
N SER A 94 -12.88 5.73 -10.05
CA SER A 94 -13.98 5.15 -9.26
C SER A 94 -13.51 4.64 -7.91
N TYR A 95 -12.36 3.96 -7.87
CA TYR A 95 -11.76 3.52 -6.62
C TYR A 95 -11.46 4.69 -5.69
N ILE A 96 -10.80 5.75 -6.19
CA ILE A 96 -10.49 6.95 -5.40
C ILE A 96 -11.76 7.58 -4.85
N TYR A 97 -12.79 7.72 -5.69
CA TYR A 97 -14.08 8.24 -5.28
C TYR A 97 -14.69 7.40 -4.16
N LEU A 98 -14.75 6.07 -4.33
CA LEU A 98 -15.38 5.15 -3.39
C LEU A 98 -14.68 5.15 -2.03
N TYR A 99 -13.36 4.93 -1.97
CA TYR A 99 -12.67 4.80 -0.70
C TYR A 99 -12.60 6.13 0.07
N ARG A 100 -12.40 7.26 -0.62
CA ARG A 100 -12.31 8.58 0.05
C ARG A 100 -13.66 9.06 0.59
N GLN A 101 -14.76 8.66 -0.04
CA GLN A 101 -16.11 8.90 0.47
C GLN A 101 -16.55 7.84 1.50
N GLY A 102 -15.68 6.88 1.84
CA GLY A 102 -15.94 5.86 2.83
C GLY A 102 -16.84 4.71 2.37
N TYR A 103 -17.23 4.63 1.09
CA TYR A 103 -18.05 3.53 0.57
C TYR A 103 -17.39 2.16 0.72
N LEU A 104 -16.06 2.10 0.89
CA LEU A 104 -15.31 0.87 1.10
C LEU A 104 -14.89 0.67 2.56
N SER A 105 -15.54 1.34 3.52
CA SER A 105 -15.06 1.41 4.90
C SER A 105 -16.18 1.33 5.92
N TYR A 106 -15.91 0.65 7.02
CA TYR A 106 -16.77 0.60 8.19
C TYR A 106 -17.15 2.02 8.67
N ASN A 107 -18.41 2.21 9.07
CA ASN A 107 -19.01 3.50 9.41
C ASN A 107 -18.97 4.58 8.30
N LYS A 108 -18.78 4.17 7.03
CA LYS A 108 -18.76 5.04 5.86
C LYS A 108 -17.74 6.17 5.99
N ASN A 109 -16.61 5.86 6.62
CA ASN A 109 -15.56 6.84 6.89
C ASN A 109 -14.19 6.21 6.68
N PHE A 110 -13.33 6.90 5.94
CA PHE A 110 -11.95 6.50 5.74
C PHE A 110 -10.99 7.61 6.18
N ILE A 111 -10.04 7.24 7.03
CA ILE A 111 -9.02 8.15 7.56
C ILE A 111 -7.64 7.61 7.20
N TYR A 112 -6.79 8.45 6.62
CA TYR A 112 -5.38 8.14 6.50
C TYR A 112 -4.72 8.19 7.89
N ASP A 113 -4.40 7.03 8.45
CA ASP A 113 -3.84 6.84 9.78
C ASP A 113 -2.82 5.69 9.77
N ASN A 114 -1.85 5.72 10.69
CA ASN A 114 -0.88 4.65 10.92
C ASN A 114 -1.39 3.57 11.90
N ASP A 115 -2.63 3.67 12.37
CA ASP A 115 -3.35 2.64 13.15
C ASP A 115 -3.76 1.46 12.25
N MET A 116 -2.74 0.71 11.84
CA MET A 116 -2.79 -0.38 10.87
C MET A 116 -2.73 -1.75 11.55
N LYS A 117 -3.52 -2.71 11.06
CA LYS A 117 -3.43 -4.13 11.43
C LYS A 117 -2.42 -4.89 10.56
N ASP A 118 -2.20 -4.46 9.32
CA ASP A 118 -1.19 -5.01 8.40
C ASP A 118 -1.19 -6.55 8.31
N PHE A 119 -2.34 -7.16 8.00
CA PHE A 119 -2.39 -8.59 7.74
C PHE A 119 -1.52 -8.96 6.53
N ALA A 120 -0.68 -9.97 6.68
CA ALA A 120 0.32 -10.32 5.68
C ALA A 120 -0.31 -10.84 4.38
N GLY A 121 -0.30 -10.00 3.35
CA GLY A 121 -0.92 -10.30 2.06
C GLY A 121 -2.41 -9.98 2.02
N LEU A 122 -2.95 -9.32 3.05
CA LEU A 122 -4.32 -8.81 3.14
C LEU A 122 -4.32 -7.34 3.62
N LEU A 123 -3.42 -6.52 3.07
CA LEU A 123 -3.27 -5.11 3.46
C LEU A 123 -4.51 -4.27 3.15
N SER A 124 -5.38 -4.73 2.24
CA SER A 124 -6.68 -4.14 1.91
C SER A 124 -7.65 -4.12 3.09
N VAL A 125 -7.51 -5.05 4.05
CA VAL A 125 -8.36 -5.15 5.26
C VAL A 125 -8.42 -3.82 6.00
N ASP A 126 -7.30 -3.11 6.08
CA ASP A 126 -7.25 -1.82 6.75
C ASP A 126 -8.16 -0.76 6.09
N VAL A 127 -8.30 -0.78 4.75
CA VAL A 127 -9.26 0.10 4.05
C VAL A 127 -10.70 -0.18 4.50
N TYR A 128 -11.06 -1.46 4.64
CA TYR A 128 -12.40 -1.86 5.09
C TYR A 128 -12.69 -1.47 6.53
N ARG A 129 -11.67 -1.38 7.36
CA ARG A 129 -11.78 -0.88 8.74
C ARG A 129 -11.90 0.64 8.83
N GLY A 130 -11.75 1.35 7.72
CA GLY A 130 -11.80 2.81 7.66
C GLY A 130 -10.50 3.51 8.06
N LYS A 131 -9.38 2.79 8.12
CA LYS A 131 -8.06 3.37 8.41
C LYS A 131 -7.00 2.79 7.50
N GLY A 132 -6.22 3.62 6.82
CA GLY A 132 -5.23 3.07 5.90
C GLY A 132 -4.07 3.99 5.58
N VAL A 133 -2.95 3.38 5.18
CA VAL A 133 -1.82 4.07 4.57
C VAL A 133 -1.66 3.70 3.10
N CYS A 134 -0.67 4.29 2.43
CA CYS A 134 -0.46 4.12 0.99
C CYS A 134 -0.35 2.65 0.53
N ARG A 135 0.27 1.76 1.31
CA ARG A 135 0.37 0.34 0.95
C ARG A 135 -0.98 -0.38 0.94
N SER A 136 -1.88 -0.05 1.86
CA SER A 136 -3.21 -0.66 1.93
C SER A 136 -4.09 -0.15 0.80
N ILE A 137 -4.03 1.17 0.56
CA ILE A 137 -4.76 1.82 -0.53
C ILE A 137 -4.28 1.28 -1.89
N ALA A 138 -2.95 1.17 -2.11
CA ALA A 138 -2.41 0.63 -3.34
C ALA A 138 -2.64 -0.88 -3.49
N SER A 139 -2.59 -1.64 -2.39
CA SER A 139 -2.86 -3.08 -2.42
C SER A 139 -4.29 -3.38 -2.85
N LEU A 140 -5.28 -2.67 -2.32
CA LEU A 140 -6.67 -2.85 -2.71
C LEU A 140 -6.89 -2.50 -4.20
N LEU A 141 -6.35 -1.37 -4.67
CA LEU A 141 -6.42 -1.02 -6.09
C LEU A 141 -5.80 -2.11 -6.99
N THR A 142 -4.67 -2.66 -6.58
CA THR A 142 -4.02 -3.78 -7.29
C THR A 142 -4.94 -5.01 -7.34
N SER A 143 -5.59 -5.37 -6.23
CA SER A 143 -6.55 -6.49 -6.20
C SER A 143 -7.73 -6.25 -7.13
N LEU A 144 -8.27 -5.02 -7.18
CA LEU A 144 -9.34 -4.66 -8.11
C LEU A 144 -8.91 -4.84 -9.56
N TYR A 145 -7.74 -4.34 -9.96
CA TYR A 145 -7.25 -4.55 -11.32
C TYR A 145 -7.11 -6.03 -11.69
N LYS A 146 -6.64 -6.86 -10.76
CA LYS A 146 -6.56 -8.30 -10.97
C LYS A 146 -7.94 -8.95 -11.14
N GLU A 147 -8.94 -8.50 -10.37
CA GLU A 147 -10.33 -8.94 -10.52
C GLU A 147 -10.90 -8.60 -11.90
N PHE A 148 -10.53 -7.44 -12.46
CA PHE A 148 -10.85 -7.06 -13.84
C PHE A 148 -10.01 -7.80 -14.91
N GLY A 149 -9.12 -8.72 -14.52
CA GLY A 149 -8.29 -9.50 -15.44
C GLY A 149 -7.03 -8.78 -15.94
N TYR A 150 -6.70 -7.60 -15.39
CA TYR A 150 -5.47 -6.89 -15.73
C TYR A 150 -4.26 -7.47 -15.01
N ASN A 151 -3.10 -7.33 -15.65
CA ASN A 151 -1.83 -7.64 -15.01
C ASN A 151 -1.40 -6.44 -14.15
N ALA A 152 -1.59 -6.54 -12.83
CA ALA A 152 -1.32 -5.45 -11.89
C ALA A 152 -0.44 -5.86 -10.71
N ARG A 153 0.30 -4.89 -10.17
CA ARG A 153 1.20 -5.07 -9.03
C ARG A 153 1.35 -3.80 -8.19
N THR A 154 1.43 -3.96 -6.88
CA THR A 154 1.83 -2.90 -5.96
C THR A 154 3.34 -2.72 -5.96
N LEU A 155 3.81 -1.48 -6.10
CA LEU A 155 5.23 -1.10 -6.09
C LEU A 155 5.55 -0.26 -4.86
N VAL A 156 6.69 -0.51 -4.24
CA VAL A 156 7.27 0.38 -3.24
C VAL A 156 8.24 1.36 -3.90
N VAL A 157 8.07 2.64 -3.59
CA VAL A 157 8.84 3.72 -4.19
C VAL A 157 9.34 4.67 -3.12
N ASN A 158 10.42 5.38 -3.40
CA ASN A 158 10.82 6.56 -2.63
C ASN A 158 10.37 7.80 -3.41
N ALA A 159 9.38 8.48 -2.87
CA ALA A 159 8.83 9.72 -3.36
C ALA A 159 9.44 10.91 -2.62
N ASN A 160 9.90 11.89 -3.39
CA ASN A 160 10.22 13.21 -2.85
C ASN A 160 8.91 13.99 -2.61
N LYS A 161 8.78 14.65 -1.46
CA LYS A 161 7.59 15.45 -1.10
C LYS A 161 7.31 16.59 -2.06
N GLU A 162 8.34 17.25 -2.56
CA GLU A 162 8.18 18.32 -3.55
C GLU A 162 7.62 17.76 -4.87
N SER A 163 7.98 16.53 -5.21
CA SER A 163 7.50 15.82 -6.39
C SER A 163 6.00 15.48 -6.31
N ILE A 164 5.48 15.17 -5.11
CA ILE A 164 4.07 14.83 -4.91
C ILE A 164 3.16 16.07 -4.97
N ARG A 165 3.60 17.20 -4.41
CA ARG A 165 2.75 18.41 -4.28
C ARG A 165 2.37 19.05 -5.61
N ASN A 166 3.16 18.82 -6.65
CA ASN A 166 2.96 19.40 -7.97
C ASN A 166 2.28 18.40 -8.93
N ASN A 167 1.71 17.32 -8.41
CA ASN A 167 1.02 16.34 -9.24
C ASN A 167 -0.37 16.83 -9.65
N LEU A 168 -0.86 16.24 -10.73
CA LEU A 168 -2.20 16.46 -11.23
C LEU A 168 -3.20 15.75 -10.33
N HIS A 169 -3.90 16.52 -9.49
CA HIS A 169 -4.98 16.06 -8.63
C HIS A 169 -6.34 16.37 -9.28
N LEU A 170 -7.16 15.36 -9.54
CA LEU A 170 -8.40 15.52 -10.31
C LEU A 170 -9.66 15.22 -9.47
N SER A 171 -9.54 14.42 -8.42
CA SER A 171 -10.62 14.13 -7.49
C SER A 171 -11.03 15.38 -6.71
N ASN A 172 -12.33 15.61 -6.64
CA ASN A 172 -12.94 16.62 -5.78
C ASN A 172 -13.07 16.15 -4.31
N VAL A 173 -12.73 14.90 -4.01
CA VAL A 173 -12.78 14.33 -2.66
C VAL A 173 -11.37 14.31 -2.08
N SER A 174 -11.17 15.07 -1.00
CA SER A 174 -9.88 15.12 -0.32
C SER A 174 -9.68 13.91 0.59
N LEU A 175 -8.42 13.48 0.70
CA LEU A 175 -8.03 12.43 1.63
C LEU A 175 -7.95 12.99 3.05
N GLN A 176 -8.83 12.52 3.94
CA GLN A 176 -8.80 12.87 5.36
C GLN A 176 -7.59 12.24 6.06
N LYS A 177 -6.98 12.93 7.03
CA LYS A 177 -5.77 12.48 7.74
C LYS A 177 -5.90 12.70 9.24
N SER A 178 -5.37 11.78 10.06
CA SER A 178 -5.38 11.94 11.51
C SER A 178 -4.18 12.75 12.05
N ASP A 179 -4.38 13.45 13.18
CA ASP A 179 -3.34 14.23 13.83
C ASP A 179 -2.29 13.37 14.56
N LYS A 180 -2.70 12.19 15.08
CA LYS A 180 -1.86 11.29 15.88
C LYS A 180 -0.77 10.58 15.07
N GLY A 181 -1.00 10.33 13.78
CA GLY A 181 -0.02 9.70 12.89
C GLY A 181 1.29 10.49 12.75
N ASN A 182 1.25 11.82 12.92
CA ASN A 182 2.40 12.72 12.72
C ASN A 182 3.51 12.56 13.78
N ALA A 183 3.15 12.25 15.04
CA ALA A 183 4.13 12.13 16.13
C ALA A 183 4.97 10.85 16.01
N PHE A 184 4.37 9.77 15.51
CA PHE A 184 5.06 8.51 15.27
C PHE A 184 5.95 8.57 14.01
N ALA A 185 5.47 9.25 12.95
CA ALA A 185 6.24 9.57 11.74
C ALA A 185 7.60 10.22 12.05
N GLY A 186 7.58 11.23 12.93
CA GLY A 186 8.77 12.00 13.28
C GLY A 186 9.85 11.20 14.01
N LYS A 187 9.46 10.17 14.78
CA LYS A 187 10.42 9.29 15.47
C LYS A 187 11.08 8.29 14.51
N ILE A 188 10.32 7.70 13.59
CA ILE A 188 10.85 6.73 12.61
C ILE A 188 11.67 7.39 11.51
N ALA A 189 11.29 8.60 11.08
CA ALA A 189 12.05 9.35 10.08
C ALA A 189 13.51 9.62 10.49
N LYS A 190 13.85 9.54 11.78
CA LYS A 190 15.24 9.60 12.26
C LYS A 190 16.00 8.31 11.98
N LEU A 191 15.38 7.15 12.15
CA LEU A 191 15.96 5.82 11.90
C LEU A 191 16.18 5.59 10.39
N THR A 192 15.27 6.08 9.55
CA THR A 192 15.26 5.80 8.11
C THR A 192 16.17 6.74 7.30
N ASN A 193 16.84 7.70 7.95
CA ASN A 193 17.93 8.44 7.32
C ASN A 193 19.19 7.59 7.15
N PHE A 194 19.31 6.49 7.91
CA PHE A 194 20.47 5.59 7.89
C PHE A 194 20.27 4.38 6.97
N ILE A 195 19.02 4.00 6.71
CA ILE A 195 18.67 2.89 5.80
C ILE A 195 17.77 3.42 4.68
N PRO A 196 18.20 3.40 3.40
CA PRO A 196 17.38 3.81 2.26
C PRO A 196 16.24 2.81 2.06
N THR A 197 15.20 2.99 2.85
CA THR A 197 13.92 2.32 2.71
C THR A 197 13.10 3.09 1.67
N PRO A 198 12.11 2.45 1.01
CA PRO A 198 11.10 3.18 0.24
C PRO A 198 10.41 4.24 1.14
N ASN A 199 9.49 5.05 0.65
CA ASN A 199 8.61 5.89 1.51
C ASN A 199 7.18 6.10 0.98
N HIS A 200 6.80 5.40 -0.08
CA HIS A 200 5.46 5.36 -0.61
C HIS A 200 5.14 4.04 -1.34
N ALA A 201 3.85 3.77 -1.59
CA ALA A 201 3.40 2.63 -2.41
C ALA A 201 2.39 3.08 -3.47
N ILE A 202 2.51 2.52 -4.67
CA ILE A 202 1.68 2.82 -5.86
C ILE A 202 1.26 1.52 -6.56
N THR A 203 0.37 1.61 -7.54
CA THR A 203 -0.07 0.49 -8.36
C THR A 203 0.46 0.63 -9.79
N LEU A 204 1.07 -0.42 -10.31
CA LEU A 204 1.41 -0.57 -11.73
C LEU A 204 0.39 -1.50 -12.37
N VAL A 205 -0.20 -1.10 -13.50
CA VAL A 205 -1.12 -1.92 -14.29
C VAL A 205 -0.77 -1.90 -15.77
N ASP A 206 -1.05 -3.01 -16.43
CA ASP A 206 -0.82 -3.31 -17.84
C ASP A 206 -2.14 -3.76 -18.48
N ASP A 207 -2.55 -3.08 -19.54
CA ASP A 207 -3.76 -3.36 -20.32
C ASP A 207 -3.47 -4.11 -21.66
N GLY A 208 -2.23 -4.55 -21.86
CA GLY A 208 -1.72 -5.18 -23.07
C GLY A 208 -1.15 -4.21 -24.10
N LYS A 209 -1.37 -2.90 -23.94
CA LYS A 209 -0.91 -1.85 -24.88
C LYS A 209 -0.10 -0.77 -24.18
N ASN A 210 -0.56 -0.31 -23.04
CA ASN A 210 -0.01 0.76 -22.23
C ASN A 210 0.31 0.27 -20.83
N SER A 211 1.13 1.05 -20.14
CA SER A 211 1.40 0.85 -18.72
C SER A 211 1.03 2.09 -17.92
N TYR A 212 0.35 1.87 -16.79
CA TYR A 212 -0.15 2.93 -15.93
C TYR A 212 0.50 2.79 -14.55
N LYS A 213 1.07 3.89 -14.03
CA LYS A 213 1.66 3.96 -12.69
C LYS A 213 0.82 4.92 -11.86
N LEU A 214 -0.03 4.37 -11.03
CA LEU A 214 -1.13 5.07 -10.40
C LEU A 214 -0.89 5.15 -8.90
N ASP A 215 -0.92 6.37 -8.38
CA ASP A 215 -0.78 6.66 -6.97
C ASP A 215 -2.16 7.01 -6.39
N PRO A 216 -2.89 6.03 -5.84
CA PRO A 216 -4.23 6.30 -5.32
C PRO A 216 -4.24 7.13 -4.05
N THR A 217 -3.11 7.23 -3.34
CA THR A 217 -3.01 8.06 -2.13
C THR A 217 -2.97 9.52 -2.51
N ASN A 218 -2.13 9.84 -3.51
CA ASN A 218 -1.96 11.21 -3.99
C ASN A 218 -2.86 11.54 -5.16
N ASP A 219 -3.72 10.62 -5.62
CA ASP A 219 -4.59 10.83 -6.79
C ASP A 219 -3.84 11.37 -8.00
N CYS A 220 -2.89 10.57 -8.50
CA CYS A 220 -2.15 10.96 -9.70
C CYS A 220 -1.62 9.76 -10.48
N MET A 221 -1.41 9.97 -11.78
CA MET A 221 -0.64 9.08 -12.64
C MET A 221 0.79 9.59 -12.78
N MET A 222 1.75 8.66 -12.81
CA MET A 222 3.16 8.91 -13.06
C MET A 222 3.59 8.39 -14.43
N LEU A 223 4.55 9.05 -15.06
CA LEU A 223 5.13 8.64 -16.35
C LEU A 223 6.49 7.95 -16.16
N ASN A 224 6.94 7.22 -17.19
CA ASN A 224 8.27 6.61 -17.20
C ASN A 224 9.37 7.65 -17.30
N GLY A 225 10.35 7.57 -16.41
CA GLY A 225 11.63 8.28 -16.50
C GLY A 225 12.80 7.31 -16.76
N LYS A 226 14.03 7.84 -16.76
CA LYS A 226 15.25 7.02 -16.92
C LYS A 226 15.58 6.25 -15.64
N LEU A 227 16.08 5.01 -15.76
CA LEU A 227 16.67 4.22 -14.67
C LEU A 227 15.72 3.98 -13.47
N ASN A 228 14.52 3.44 -13.70
CA ASN A 228 13.49 3.17 -12.68
C ASN A 228 12.96 4.42 -11.94
N LYS A 229 13.14 5.60 -12.55
CA LYS A 229 12.51 6.83 -12.08
C LYS A 229 11.12 6.95 -12.70
N LEU A 230 10.18 7.45 -11.92
CA LEU A 230 8.86 7.86 -12.35
C LEU A 230 8.77 9.37 -12.25
N ILE A 231 8.24 9.99 -13.28
CA ILE A 231 8.15 11.44 -13.38
C ILE A 231 6.71 11.93 -13.26
N SER A 232 6.56 13.11 -12.66
CA SER A 232 5.27 13.77 -12.59
C SER A 232 4.87 14.24 -14.00
N PRO A 233 3.60 14.08 -14.41
CA PRO A 233 3.12 14.63 -15.68
C PRO A 233 3.14 16.17 -15.69
N CYS A 234 3.24 16.81 -14.52
CA CYS A 234 3.20 18.27 -14.35
C CYS A 234 4.50 18.87 -13.84
N SER A 235 5.56 18.06 -13.62
CA SER A 235 6.85 18.56 -13.14
C SER A 235 8.02 17.66 -13.54
N ASP A 236 9.05 18.26 -14.11
CA ASP A 236 10.37 17.67 -14.39
C ASP A 236 11.17 17.37 -13.11
N LYS A 237 10.87 18.06 -12.01
CA LYS A 237 11.39 17.80 -10.65
C LYS A 237 10.67 16.64 -9.95
N GLY A 238 9.58 16.14 -10.54
CA GLY A 238 8.86 14.99 -10.03
C GLY A 238 9.71 13.73 -10.19
N ILE A 239 10.30 13.18 -9.12
CA ILE A 239 11.01 11.90 -9.20
C ILE A 239 10.54 11.01 -8.06
N MET A 240 9.86 9.92 -8.40
CA MET A 240 9.75 8.74 -7.55
C MET A 240 10.75 7.70 -8.05
N ARG A 241 11.48 7.05 -7.14
CA ARG A 241 12.40 5.97 -7.49
C ARG A 241 11.83 4.64 -7.02
N ASN A 242 11.66 3.71 -7.95
CA ASN A 242 11.32 2.34 -7.59
C ASN A 242 12.58 1.57 -7.14
N TYR A 243 12.40 0.73 -6.12
CA TYR A 243 13.45 -0.14 -5.57
C TYR A 243 13.09 -1.59 -5.83
N MET A 244 13.43 -2.10 -7.01
CA MET A 244 13.11 -3.48 -7.44
C MET A 244 13.55 -4.57 -6.43
N ILE A 245 14.69 -4.38 -5.75
CA ILE A 245 15.16 -5.29 -4.69
C ILE A 245 14.25 -5.23 -3.47
N MET A 246 13.77 -4.04 -3.10
CA MET A 246 12.81 -3.89 -2.00
C MET A 246 11.45 -4.45 -2.41
N ASP A 247 10.98 -4.26 -3.64
CA ASP A 247 9.74 -4.92 -4.10
C ASP A 247 9.82 -6.43 -3.95
N LEU A 248 10.96 -7.02 -4.36
CA LEU A 248 11.24 -8.44 -4.19
C LEU A 248 11.22 -8.84 -2.71
N PHE A 249 11.87 -8.05 -1.85
CA PHE A 249 11.90 -8.31 -0.41
C PHE A 249 10.50 -8.26 0.22
N TYR A 250 9.72 -7.21 -0.05
CA TYR A 250 8.35 -7.08 0.44
C TYR A 250 7.43 -8.19 -0.09
N SER A 251 7.66 -8.65 -1.33
CA SER A 251 6.94 -9.80 -1.89
C SER A 251 7.40 -11.11 -1.23
N ALA A 252 8.70 -11.34 -1.02
CA ALA A 252 9.20 -12.53 -0.32
C ALA A 252 8.67 -12.60 1.13
N LEU A 253 8.55 -11.44 1.76
CA LEU A 253 7.87 -11.23 3.03
C LEU A 253 6.35 -11.32 2.94
N GLY A 254 5.74 -11.58 1.80
CA GLY A 254 4.30 -11.77 1.68
C GLY A 254 3.45 -10.55 2.02
N PHE A 255 4.02 -9.34 2.01
CA PHE A 255 3.26 -8.08 2.12
C PHE A 255 2.46 -7.79 0.86
N PHE A 256 3.02 -8.14 -0.30
CA PHE A 256 2.37 -8.03 -1.60
C PHE A 256 2.28 -9.41 -2.23
N ASP A 257 1.39 -9.54 -3.21
CA ASP A 257 1.15 -10.81 -3.88
C ASP A 257 2.39 -11.30 -4.65
N ASN A 258 2.69 -12.59 -4.53
CA ASN A 258 4.01 -13.19 -4.76
C ASN A 258 4.32 -13.55 -6.22
N ASP A 259 3.66 -12.95 -7.21
CA ASP A 259 3.98 -13.17 -8.63
C ASP A 259 5.29 -12.45 -9.00
N VAL A 260 6.38 -12.93 -8.40
CA VAL A 260 7.74 -12.45 -8.62
C VAL A 260 8.17 -12.92 -9.99
N ASN A 261 7.86 -12.12 -11.01
CA ASN A 261 8.51 -12.21 -12.30
C ASN A 261 9.09 -10.85 -12.66
N ILE A 262 10.36 -10.65 -12.27
CA ILE A 262 11.13 -9.43 -12.55
C ILE A 262 11.16 -9.12 -14.06
N SER A 263 11.13 -10.14 -14.92
CA SER A 263 11.11 -9.93 -16.37
C SER A 263 9.77 -9.36 -16.87
N LYS A 264 8.63 -9.78 -16.29
CA LYS A 264 7.33 -9.17 -16.59
C LYS A 264 7.30 -7.71 -16.16
N TYR A 265 7.88 -7.43 -15.00
CA TYR A 265 7.96 -6.07 -14.45
C TYR A 265 8.77 -5.12 -15.33
N ALA A 266 9.95 -5.56 -15.80
CA ALA A 266 10.75 -4.76 -16.72
C ALA A 266 10.01 -4.51 -18.05
N LYS A 267 9.26 -5.49 -18.57
CA LYS A 267 8.44 -5.31 -19.78
C LYS A 267 7.37 -4.23 -19.61
N GLN A 268 6.74 -4.15 -18.44
CA GLN A 268 5.73 -3.13 -18.15
C GLN A 268 6.30 -1.71 -18.21
N TYR A 269 7.55 -1.52 -17.79
CA TYR A 269 8.24 -0.23 -17.95
C TYR A 269 8.62 0.12 -19.39
N ASN A 270 8.70 -0.88 -20.26
CA ASN A 270 9.00 -0.67 -21.67
C ASN A 270 7.76 -0.30 -22.50
N MET A 271 6.55 -0.51 -21.98
CA MET A 271 5.33 -0.09 -22.67
C MET A 271 5.16 1.43 -22.64
N PRO A 272 4.52 2.01 -23.67
CA PRO A 272 4.18 3.43 -23.66
C PRO A 272 3.27 3.77 -22.48
N ASN A 273 3.36 5.02 -22.03
CA ASN A 273 2.36 5.59 -21.12
C ASN A 273 1.24 6.19 -21.96
N ILE A 274 0.02 6.23 -21.42
CA ILE A 274 -1.05 7.06 -21.96
C ILE A 274 -0.64 8.54 -21.94
N SER A 275 -1.17 9.33 -22.88
CA SER A 275 -0.94 10.77 -22.89
C SER A 275 -1.57 11.44 -21.66
N VAL A 276 -1.02 12.59 -21.25
CA VAL A 276 -1.52 13.31 -20.08
C VAL A 276 -2.91 13.88 -20.32
N ASP A 277 -3.23 14.28 -21.55
CA ASP A 277 -4.54 14.85 -21.88
C ASP A 277 -5.61 13.76 -21.98
N ASP A 278 -5.31 12.60 -22.57
CA ASP A 278 -6.22 11.45 -22.55
C ASP A 278 -6.48 10.99 -21.10
N TYR A 279 -5.44 10.97 -20.25
CA TYR A 279 -5.60 10.65 -18.83
C TYR A 279 -6.58 11.60 -18.14
N LYS A 280 -6.44 12.92 -18.34
CA LYS A 280 -7.34 13.91 -17.74
C LYS A 280 -8.78 13.69 -18.20
N GLU A 281 -8.98 13.54 -19.50
CA GLU A 281 -10.31 13.39 -20.09
C GLU A 281 -11.01 12.14 -19.54
N LEU A 282 -10.35 10.98 -19.61
CA LEU A 282 -10.90 9.71 -19.12
C LEU A 282 -11.19 9.75 -17.62
N TYR A 283 -10.31 10.38 -16.83
CA TYR A 283 -10.48 10.49 -15.39
C TYR A 283 -11.69 11.37 -15.04
N LEU A 284 -11.82 12.54 -15.68
CA LEU A 284 -12.94 13.45 -15.44
C LEU A 284 -14.28 12.85 -15.87
N GLN A 285 -14.32 12.15 -17.01
CA GLN A 285 -15.50 11.40 -17.44
C GLN A 285 -15.90 10.33 -16.42
N ALA A 286 -14.91 9.57 -15.92
CA ALA A 286 -15.18 8.54 -14.91
C ALA A 286 -15.70 9.13 -13.58
N LEU A 287 -15.20 10.28 -13.14
CA LEU A 287 -15.74 11.00 -11.99
C LEU A 287 -17.17 11.48 -12.21
N GLU A 288 -17.50 11.96 -13.40
CA GLU A 288 -18.86 12.38 -13.73
C GLU A 288 -19.83 11.20 -13.63
N ILE A 289 -19.46 10.05 -14.19
CA ILE A 289 -20.20 8.79 -14.05
C ILE A 289 -20.39 8.42 -12.57
N CYS A 290 -19.34 8.52 -11.75
CA CYS A 290 -19.45 8.26 -10.31
C CYS A 290 -20.47 9.21 -9.62
N ASN A 291 -20.45 10.49 -9.97
CA ASN A 291 -21.37 11.46 -9.39
C ASN A 291 -22.83 11.22 -9.79
N GLN A 292 -23.07 10.70 -10.99
CA GLN A 292 -24.41 10.35 -11.49
C GLN A 292 -24.96 9.06 -10.87
N ASN A 293 -24.10 8.19 -10.30
CA ASN A 293 -24.48 6.87 -9.79
C ASN A 293 -24.40 6.76 -8.25
N LYS A 294 -24.57 7.87 -7.52
CA LYS A 294 -24.49 7.90 -6.04
C LYS A 294 -25.46 6.93 -5.35
N ASP A 295 -26.67 6.78 -5.88
CA ASP A 295 -27.67 5.90 -5.28
C ASP A 295 -27.25 4.42 -5.38
N ALA A 296 -26.62 4.03 -6.49
CA ALA A 296 -26.06 2.69 -6.64
C ALA A 296 -24.92 2.45 -5.63
N PHE A 297 -24.09 3.47 -5.34
CA PHE A 297 -23.06 3.38 -4.31
C PHE A 297 -23.62 3.31 -2.89
N ASN A 298 -24.73 3.99 -2.61
CA ASN A 298 -25.41 3.87 -1.31
C ASN A 298 -25.95 2.45 -1.10
N TYR A 299 -26.62 1.89 -2.11
CA TYR A 299 -27.08 0.50 -2.08
C TYR A 299 -25.93 -0.49 -1.92
N PHE A 300 -24.86 -0.30 -2.71
CA PHE A 300 -23.63 -1.10 -2.60
C PHE A 300 -23.06 -1.06 -1.18
N TYR A 301 -23.01 0.12 -0.54
CA TYR A 301 -22.53 0.25 0.83
C TYR A 301 -23.41 -0.49 1.83
N GLU A 302 -24.73 -0.34 1.74
CA GLU A 302 -25.68 -1.02 2.63
C GLU A 302 -25.55 -2.54 2.53
N ASP A 303 -25.37 -3.07 1.31
CA ASP A 303 -25.16 -4.51 1.07
C ASP A 303 -23.80 -5.02 1.60
N ASN A 304 -22.76 -4.19 1.54
CA ASN A 304 -21.41 -4.56 1.99
C ASN A 304 -21.12 -4.23 3.46
N MET A 305 -21.97 -3.43 4.12
CA MET A 305 -21.79 -3.02 5.51
C MET A 305 -21.58 -4.19 6.47
N PRO A 306 -22.34 -5.31 6.39
CA PRO A 306 -22.10 -6.47 7.26
C PRO A 306 -20.73 -7.11 7.06
N LEU A 307 -20.16 -7.02 5.85
CA LEU A 307 -18.81 -7.52 5.57
C LEU A 307 -17.76 -6.63 6.27
N TYR A 308 -17.93 -5.31 6.22
CA TYR A 308 -17.04 -4.37 6.90
C TYR A 308 -17.12 -4.52 8.43
N GLU A 309 -18.32 -4.75 8.98
CA GLU A 309 -18.53 -5.06 10.40
C GLU A 309 -17.78 -6.33 10.81
N SER A 310 -17.91 -7.40 10.03
CA SER A 310 -17.21 -8.67 10.27
C SER A 310 -15.70 -8.48 10.24
N VAL A 311 -15.19 -7.73 9.26
CA VAL A 311 -13.76 -7.41 9.17
C VAL A 311 -13.29 -6.64 10.40
N GLU A 312 -14.02 -5.62 10.84
CA GLU A 312 -13.64 -4.84 12.03
C GLU A 312 -13.71 -5.70 13.30
N GLU A 313 -14.70 -6.57 13.45
CA GLU A 313 -14.81 -7.47 14.60
C GLU A 313 -13.65 -8.47 14.67
N ILE A 314 -13.36 -9.17 13.58
CA ILE A 314 -12.28 -10.17 13.53
C ILE A 314 -10.91 -9.50 13.77
N SER A 315 -10.72 -8.29 13.23
CA SER A 315 -9.44 -7.57 13.33
C SER A 315 -9.26 -6.81 14.65
N LYS A 316 -10.31 -6.65 15.46
CA LYS A 316 -10.31 -5.88 16.71
C LYS A 316 -9.29 -6.38 17.73
N ASP A 317 -9.15 -7.71 17.83
CA ASP A 317 -8.30 -8.36 18.81
C ASP A 317 -6.85 -8.52 18.35
N GLN A 318 -6.56 -8.22 17.08
CA GLN A 318 -5.19 -8.18 16.60
C GLN A 318 -4.48 -6.97 17.24
N ARG A 319 -3.47 -7.23 18.07
CA ARG A 319 -2.72 -6.14 18.70
C ARG A 319 -1.88 -5.44 17.65
N ASP A 320 -1.69 -4.13 17.82
CA ASP A 320 -0.78 -3.32 17.00
C ASP A 320 0.63 -3.84 17.16
N TYR A 321 1.04 -4.68 16.24
CA TYR A 321 2.18 -5.55 16.46
C TYR A 321 3.50 -4.78 16.27
N LEU A 322 3.58 -3.48 16.60
CA LEU A 322 4.69 -2.59 16.29
C LEU A 322 5.06 -2.63 14.81
N LYS A 323 4.36 -1.86 13.96
CA LYS A 323 5.14 -1.03 13.04
C LYS A 323 6.01 -1.82 12.04
N ARG A 324 5.69 -3.09 11.77
CA ARG A 324 6.64 -4.19 11.51
C ARG A 324 7.13 -4.21 10.05
N LEU A 325 8.08 -3.41 9.58
CA LEU A 325 9.25 -2.80 10.21
C LEU A 325 9.60 -1.53 9.41
N PHE A 326 8.77 -0.50 9.58
CA PHE A 326 8.59 0.78 8.86
C PHE A 326 9.83 1.49 8.22
N PRO A 327 9.63 2.43 7.25
CA PRO A 327 8.49 3.34 7.12
C PRO A 327 7.51 2.89 6.04
N LEU A 328 6.47 3.65 5.70
CA LEU A 328 6.54 4.72 4.72
C LEU A 328 5.58 5.85 5.12
N ILE A 329 5.90 6.49 6.25
CA ILE A 329 5.17 7.67 6.69
C ILE A 329 5.83 8.88 6.02
N PRO A 330 5.07 9.79 5.38
CA PRO A 330 5.64 11.00 4.80
C PRO A 330 6.19 11.91 5.92
N GLY A 331 7.45 11.71 6.31
CA GLY A 331 8.13 12.45 7.37
C GLY A 331 8.18 13.95 7.07
N GLY A 332 7.37 14.74 7.76
CA GLY A 332 7.46 16.20 7.74
C GLY A 332 8.75 16.61 8.44
N LYS A 333 9.75 17.09 7.69
CA LYS A 333 10.70 18.03 8.29
C LYS A 333 10.08 19.42 8.21
N LYS A 334 9.74 19.97 9.37
CA LYS A 334 9.74 21.42 9.57
C LYS A 334 11.17 21.92 9.36
N LYS A 335 11.26 23.07 8.69
CA LYS A 335 12.46 23.83 8.40
C LYS A 335 13.31 24.04 9.66
N GLY A 336 14.63 23.90 9.51
CA GLY A 336 15.58 24.73 10.23
C GLY A 336 15.90 25.93 9.35
N VAL A 337 15.92 27.10 9.97
CA VAL A 337 16.30 28.42 9.44
C VAL A 337 17.69 28.38 8.79
#